data_AF-A0A9E4AQI7-F1
#
_entry.id   AF-A0A9E4AQI7-F1
#
_cell.length_a   1.000
_cell.length_b   1.000
_cell.length_c   1.000
_cell.angle_alpha   90.00
_cell.angle_beta   90.00
_cell.angle_gamma   90.00
#
_symmetry.space_group_name_H-M   'P 1'
#
loop_
_entity.id
_entity.type
_entity.pdbx_description
1 polymer ?
#
loop_
_entity_poly.entity_id
_entity_poly.type
_entity_poly.pdbx_seq_one_letter_code
_entity_poly.pdbx_strand_id
1 'polypeptide(L)'
;MDQAGLINRIAVVLERLPRLGGAFLGGSHGRDEADAYSDVDVYAVLAEAGDIPDLLPCLEQSIDEISPILFSKVLPNARTINCITMDWLRFDLTVVSKIELAFVAGGTVKPLFDRLGLAEALDTTPARAPEPTADAILEVVNEFIRVLGLSLVAKGR
;
A
#
# COMPACT_ATOMS: atom_id res chain seq x y z
N MET A 1 -13.65 2.02 -11.85
CA MET A 1 -13.18 0.71 -11.33
C MET A 1 -13.60 0.64 -9.86
N ASP A 2 -13.83 -0.54 -9.28
CA ASP A 2 -14.02 -0.71 -7.83
C ASP A 2 -12.76 -1.29 -7.16
N GLN A 3 -12.74 -1.41 -5.83
CA GLN A 3 -11.57 -1.93 -5.09
C GLN A 3 -11.21 -3.36 -5.51
N ALA A 4 -12.20 -4.22 -5.77
CA ALA A 4 -11.95 -5.60 -6.19
C ALA A 4 -11.29 -5.65 -7.57
N GLY A 5 -11.75 -4.84 -8.52
CA GLY A 5 -11.12 -4.66 -9.82
C GLY A 5 -9.70 -4.13 -9.70
N LEU A 6 -9.47 -3.17 -8.80
CA LEU A 6 -8.14 -2.60 -8.54
C LEU A 6 -7.18 -3.66 -7.97
N ILE A 7 -7.60 -4.41 -6.94
CA ILE A 7 -6.81 -5.49 -6.34
C ILE A 7 -6.39 -6.53 -7.40
N ASN A 8 -7.34 -6.99 -8.22
CA ASN A 8 -7.05 -7.93 -9.30
C ASN A 8 -6.03 -7.37 -10.29
N ARG A 9 -6.15 -6.09 -10.62
CA ARG A 9 -5.26 -5.45 -11.58
C ARG A 9 -3.86 -5.21 -11.02
N ILE A 10 -3.75 -4.86 -9.73
CA ILE A 10 -2.47 -4.83 -8.99
C ILE A 10 -1.82 -6.20 -9.04
N ALA A 11 -2.56 -7.26 -8.71
CA ALA A 11 -2.03 -8.63 -8.72
C ALA A 11 -1.45 -9.01 -10.09
N VAL A 12 -2.19 -8.78 -11.18
CA VAL A 12 -1.75 -9.07 -12.56
C VAL A 12 -0.47 -8.32 -12.95
N VAL A 13 -0.36 -7.04 -12.59
CA VAL A 13 0.82 -6.22 -12.92
C VAL A 13 2.02 -6.69 -12.11
N LEU A 14 1.87 -6.83 -10.79
CA LEU A 14 2.95 -7.25 -9.90
C LEU A 14 3.43 -8.67 -10.20
N GLU A 15 2.53 -9.58 -10.54
CA GLU A 15 2.90 -10.94 -10.91
C GLU A 15 3.81 -10.96 -12.16
N ARG A 16 3.71 -10.00 -13.09
CA ARG A 16 4.61 -9.98 -14.25
C ARG A 16 6.05 -9.61 -13.91
N LEU A 17 6.30 -9.03 -12.74
CA LEU A 17 7.62 -8.59 -12.32
C LEU A 17 8.43 -9.77 -11.77
N PRO A 18 9.51 -10.22 -12.44
CA PRO A 18 10.29 -11.38 -11.99
C PRO A 18 11.05 -11.12 -10.69
N ARG A 19 11.29 -9.84 -10.37
CA ARG A 19 11.95 -9.40 -9.14
C ARG A 19 11.08 -9.62 -7.89
N LEU A 20 9.79 -9.89 -8.05
CA LEU A 20 8.85 -10.14 -6.97
C LEU A 20 8.63 -11.64 -6.76
N GLY A 21 8.82 -12.09 -5.52
CA GLY A 21 8.54 -13.45 -5.06
C GLY A 21 7.11 -13.61 -4.55
N GLY A 22 6.41 -12.53 -4.23
CA GLY A 22 5.02 -12.57 -3.79
C GLY A 22 4.44 -11.17 -3.65
N ALA A 23 3.12 -11.09 -3.58
CA ALA A 23 2.41 -9.89 -3.18
C ALA A 23 1.28 -10.26 -2.22
N PHE A 24 1.14 -9.49 -1.14
CA PHE A 24 0.21 -9.78 -0.06
C PHE A 24 -0.65 -8.55 0.23
N LEU A 25 -1.96 -8.75 0.25
CA LEU A 25 -2.96 -7.76 0.60
C LEU A 25 -2.97 -7.58 2.12
N GLY A 26 -2.67 -6.37 2.57
CA GLY A 26 -2.70 -5.96 3.97
C GLY A 26 -3.90 -5.08 4.30
N GLY A 27 -3.77 -4.31 5.37
CA GLY A 27 -4.78 -3.33 5.74
C GLY A 27 -6.14 -3.95 6.09
N SER A 28 -7.19 -3.18 5.84
CA SER A 28 -8.57 -3.64 6.09
C SER A 28 -8.96 -4.81 5.18
N HIS A 29 -8.46 -4.85 3.94
CA HIS A 29 -8.74 -5.94 3.00
C HIS A 29 -8.06 -7.26 3.41
N GLY A 30 -6.86 -7.20 3.98
CA GLY A 30 -6.20 -8.37 4.56
C GLY A 30 -6.93 -8.92 5.79
N ARG A 31 -7.60 -8.03 6.56
CA ARG A 31 -8.37 -8.35 7.78
C ARG A 31 -9.83 -8.73 7.58
N ASP A 32 -10.36 -8.67 6.35
CA ASP A 32 -11.82 -8.77 6.09
C ASP A 32 -12.66 -7.68 6.76
N GLU A 33 -12.07 -6.51 7.02
CA GLU A 33 -12.71 -5.35 7.64
C GLU A 33 -12.95 -4.21 6.63
N ALA A 34 -12.64 -4.44 5.35
CA ALA A 34 -12.74 -3.41 4.33
C ALA A 34 -14.19 -3.00 4.04
N ASP A 35 -14.37 -1.71 3.80
CA ASP A 35 -15.61 -1.07 3.39
C ASP A 35 -15.42 -0.27 2.09
N ALA A 36 -16.48 0.42 1.65
CA ALA A 36 -16.48 1.20 0.41
C ALA A 36 -15.49 2.40 0.41
N TYR A 37 -14.88 2.75 1.55
CA TYR A 37 -13.97 3.89 1.69
C TYR A 37 -12.52 3.48 1.95
N SER A 38 -12.30 2.19 2.16
CA SER A 38 -10.99 1.60 2.42
C SER A 38 -10.01 1.83 1.25
N ASP A 39 -8.75 2.05 1.59
CA ASP A 39 -7.62 1.95 0.67
C ASP A 39 -7.18 0.49 0.50
N VAL A 40 -6.39 0.26 -0.55
CA VAL A 40 -5.80 -1.05 -0.84
C VAL A 40 -4.32 -1.04 -0.48
N ASP A 41 -3.96 -1.75 0.59
CA ASP A 41 -2.56 -1.92 1.01
C ASP A 41 -1.96 -3.20 0.42
N VAL A 42 -0.85 -3.10 -0.31
CA VAL A 42 -0.15 -4.27 -0.87
C VAL A 42 1.31 -4.28 -0.46
N TYR A 43 1.73 -5.37 0.15
CA TYR A 43 3.13 -5.69 0.43
C TYR A 43 3.72 -6.48 -0.74
N ALA A 44 4.62 -5.87 -1.49
CA ALA A 44 5.39 -6.51 -2.56
C ALA A 44 6.68 -7.10 -2.00
N VAL A 45 6.86 -8.41 -2.14
CA VAL A 45 7.97 -9.15 -1.53
C VAL A 45 9.02 -9.46 -2.59
N LEU A 46 10.27 -9.14 -2.30
CA LEU A 46 11.40 -9.47 -3.18
C LEU A 46 11.58 -10.99 -3.35
N ALA A 47 11.85 -11.41 -4.59
CA ALA A 47 12.15 -12.81 -4.91
C ALA A 47 13.46 -13.27 -4.27
N GLU A 48 14.48 -12.43 -4.39
CA GLU A 48 15.84 -12.65 -3.86
C GLU A 48 16.23 -11.57 -2.86
N ALA A 49 17.28 -11.83 -2.07
CA ALA A 49 17.91 -10.78 -1.27
C ALA A 49 18.49 -9.73 -2.22
N GLY A 50 17.84 -8.58 -2.32
CA GLY A 50 18.19 -7.51 -3.24
C GLY A 50 17.88 -6.14 -2.63
N ASP A 51 18.40 -5.09 -3.27
CA ASP A 51 18.26 -3.74 -2.75
C ASP A 51 16.85 -3.18 -3.06
N ILE A 52 16.10 -2.89 -2.00
CA ILE A 52 14.75 -2.31 -2.07
C ILE A 52 14.71 -0.95 -2.81
N PRO A 53 15.70 -0.05 -2.64
CA PRO A 53 15.77 1.21 -3.39
C PRO A 53 15.74 1.04 -4.92
N ASP A 54 16.27 -0.07 -5.45
CA ASP A 54 16.30 -0.32 -6.90
C ASP A 54 14.97 -0.82 -7.46
N LEU A 55 14.04 -1.27 -6.61
CA LEU A 55 12.74 -1.78 -7.04
C LEU A 55 11.67 -0.70 -7.07
N LEU A 56 11.74 0.30 -6.17
CA LEU A 56 10.73 1.36 -6.08
C LEU A 56 10.56 2.13 -7.41
N PRO A 57 11.63 2.55 -8.12
CA PRO A 57 11.46 3.21 -9.43
C PRO A 57 10.84 2.29 -10.49
N CYS A 58 11.13 0.98 -10.45
CA CYS A 58 10.56 0.01 -11.39
C CYS A 58 9.06 -0.19 -11.13
N LEU A 59 8.65 -0.24 -9.86
CA LEU A 59 7.24 -0.27 -9.47
C LEU A 59 6.54 1.03 -9.85
N GLU A 60 7.17 2.18 -9.59
CA GLU A 60 6.64 3.50 -9.95
C GLU A 60 6.37 3.62 -11.45
N GLN A 61 7.23 3.06 -12.30
CA GLN A 61 7.01 3.03 -13.75
C GLN A 61 5.86 2.10 -14.19
N SER A 62 5.47 1.15 -13.34
CA SER A 62 4.45 0.14 -13.65
C SER A 62 3.05 0.52 -13.14
N ILE A 63 2.91 1.57 -12.31
CA ILE A 63 1.62 1.92 -11.67
C ILE A 63 0.56 2.35 -12.69
N ASP A 64 0.96 2.99 -13.79
CA ASP A 64 0.01 3.42 -14.84
C ASP A 64 -0.58 2.21 -15.60
N GLU A 65 0.09 1.05 -15.56
CA GLU A 65 -0.48 -0.19 -16.09
C GLU A 65 -1.61 -0.74 -15.21
N ILE A 66 -1.62 -0.38 -13.92
CA ILE A 66 -2.65 -0.78 -12.97
C ILE A 66 -3.94 -0.01 -13.29
N SER A 67 -3.85 1.31 -13.34
CA SER A 67 -4.97 2.20 -13.65
C SER A 67 -4.41 3.58 -14.03
N PRO A 68 -5.13 4.42 -14.79
CA PRO A 68 -4.77 5.83 -14.89
C PRO A 68 -4.62 6.46 -13.50
N ILE A 69 -3.46 7.06 -13.24
CA ILE A 69 -3.10 7.65 -11.95
C ILE A 69 -3.33 9.17 -11.97
N LEU A 70 -4.08 9.65 -10.97
CA LEU A 70 -4.27 11.07 -10.71
C LEU A 70 -3.08 11.63 -9.92
N PHE A 71 -2.59 10.86 -8.95
CA PHE A 71 -1.50 11.25 -8.08
C PHE A 71 -0.69 10.02 -7.65
N SER A 72 0.63 10.14 -7.68
CA SER A 72 1.52 9.18 -7.04
C SER A 72 2.64 9.89 -6.29
N LYS A 73 3.15 9.24 -5.24
CA LYS A 73 4.32 9.71 -4.51
C LYS A 73 5.09 8.53 -3.94
N VAL A 74 6.37 8.45 -4.29
CA VAL A 74 7.32 7.56 -3.62
C VAL A 74 7.67 8.15 -2.26
N LEU A 75 7.59 7.31 -1.23
CA LEU A 75 8.03 7.58 0.13
C LEU A 75 9.23 6.67 0.44
N PRO A 76 10.47 7.12 0.16
CA PRO A 76 11.65 6.25 0.24
C PRO A 76 11.86 5.63 1.62
N ASN A 77 11.61 6.39 2.68
CA ASN A 77 11.77 5.93 4.07
C ASN A 77 10.74 4.87 4.46
N ALA A 78 9.52 4.96 3.93
CA ALA A 78 8.47 3.95 4.13
C ALA A 78 8.63 2.76 3.17
N ARG A 79 9.43 2.93 2.11
CA ARG A 79 9.55 2.02 0.97
C ARG A 79 8.20 1.77 0.31
N THR A 80 7.40 2.83 0.23
CA THR A 80 6.01 2.79 -0.23
C THR A 80 5.80 3.74 -1.39
N ILE A 81 4.97 3.34 -2.36
CA ILE A 81 4.42 4.24 -3.36
C ILE A 81 2.96 4.44 -3.01
N ASN A 82 2.60 5.66 -2.65
CA ASN A 82 1.19 6.04 -2.44
C ASN A 82 0.59 6.44 -3.78
N CYS A 83 -0.59 5.92 -4.10
CA CYS A 83 -1.26 6.16 -5.37
C CYS A 83 -2.74 6.52 -5.19
N ILE A 84 -3.22 7.43 -6.02
CA ILE A 84 -4.64 7.77 -6.17
C ILE A 84 -4.97 7.64 -7.66
N THR A 85 -5.94 6.80 -7.97
CA THR A 85 -6.42 6.58 -9.35
C THR A 85 -7.33 7.74 -9.81
N MET A 86 -7.60 7.83 -11.11
CA MET A 86 -8.59 8.78 -11.66
C MET A 86 -10.02 8.55 -11.13
N ASP A 87 -10.32 7.34 -10.68
CA ASP A 87 -11.59 6.97 -10.04
C ASP A 87 -11.58 7.23 -8.52
N TRP A 88 -10.57 7.94 -8.00
CA TRP A 88 -10.36 8.26 -6.58
C TRP A 88 -10.16 7.06 -5.65
N LEU A 89 -9.91 5.86 -6.19
CA LEU A 89 -9.43 4.74 -5.39
C LEU A 89 -7.98 4.97 -4.96
N ARG A 90 -7.68 4.67 -3.70
CA ARG A 90 -6.36 4.82 -3.09
C ARG A 90 -5.71 3.44 -2.93
N PHE A 91 -4.42 3.35 -3.23
CA PHE A 91 -3.65 2.15 -2.94
C PHE A 91 -2.18 2.47 -2.64
N ASP A 92 -1.59 1.62 -1.80
CA ASP A 92 -0.21 1.71 -1.37
C ASP A 92 0.54 0.45 -1.77
N LEU A 93 1.69 0.62 -2.43
CA LEU A 93 2.61 -0.48 -2.73
C LEU A 93 3.85 -0.37 -1.84
N THR A 94 3.95 -1.22 -0.83
CA THR A 94 5.08 -1.24 0.11
C THR A 94 6.02 -2.40 -0.22
N VAL A 95 7.30 -2.12 -0.43
CA VAL A 95 8.32 -3.15 -0.70
C VAL A 95 8.91 -3.65 0.61
N VAL A 96 8.89 -4.97 0.79
CA VAL A 96 9.43 -5.64 1.98
C VAL A 96 10.30 -6.83 1.61
N SER A 97 11.24 -7.18 2.48
CA SER A 97 11.91 -8.48 2.44
C SER A 97 11.02 -9.61 3.00
N LYS A 98 11.43 -10.86 2.77
CA LYS A 98 10.73 -12.05 3.32
C LYS A 98 10.64 -12.01 4.86
N ILE A 99 11.70 -11.56 5.51
CA ILE A 99 11.77 -11.44 6.98
C ILE A 99 10.82 -10.34 7.46
N GLU A 100 10.82 -9.19 6.80
CA GLU A 100 9.97 -8.07 7.17
C GLU A 100 8.49 -8.36 6.96
N LEU A 101 8.16 -9.14 5.92
CA LEU A 101 6.79 -9.63 5.72
C LEU A 101 6.27 -10.30 6.98
N ALA A 102 7.05 -11.15 7.66
CA ALA A 102 6.62 -11.82 8.88
C ALA A 102 6.28 -10.84 10.01
N PHE A 103 6.98 -9.70 10.09
CA PHE A 103 6.72 -8.67 11.10
C PHE A 103 5.49 -7.82 10.79
N VAL A 104 5.28 -7.47 9.51
CA VAL A 104 4.11 -6.68 9.10
C VAL A 104 2.85 -7.52 8.93
N ALA A 105 3.02 -8.83 8.66
CA ALA A 105 1.92 -9.74 8.44
C ALA A 105 1.01 -9.81 9.65
N GLY A 106 1.56 -9.94 10.87
CA GLY A 106 0.77 -10.05 12.11
C GLY A 106 -0.49 -10.92 11.95
N GLY A 107 -0.42 -11.97 11.12
CA GLY A 107 -1.54 -12.83 10.76
C GLY A 107 -2.68 -12.29 9.92
N THR A 108 -2.58 -11.08 9.37
CA THR A 108 -3.69 -10.34 8.75
C THR A 108 -3.47 -10.00 7.28
N VAL A 109 -2.54 -10.70 6.62
CA VAL A 109 -2.28 -10.51 5.20
C VAL A 109 -2.78 -11.68 4.37
N LYS A 110 -3.27 -11.40 3.16
CA LYS A 110 -3.77 -12.41 2.22
C LYS A 110 -2.92 -12.45 0.97
N PRO A 111 -2.47 -13.63 0.50
CA PRO A 111 -1.68 -13.69 -0.71
C PRO A 111 -2.53 -13.27 -1.93
N LEU A 112 -2.00 -12.33 -2.71
CA LEU A 112 -2.45 -12.08 -4.08
C LEU A 112 -1.79 -13.07 -5.03
N PHE A 113 -0.48 -13.30 -4.83
CA PHE A 113 0.28 -14.42 -5.37
C PHE A 113 1.48 -14.70 -4.46
N ASP A 114 1.95 -15.94 -4.42
CA ASP A 114 3.05 -16.35 -3.54
C ASP A 114 3.88 -17.44 -4.21
N ARG A 115 5.00 -17.05 -4.82
CA ARG A 115 5.95 -17.98 -5.48
C ARG A 115 6.89 -18.65 -4.50
N LEU A 116 6.96 -18.12 -3.28
CA LEU A 116 7.93 -18.48 -2.28
C LEU A 116 7.32 -19.35 -1.16
N GLY A 117 5.99 -19.54 -1.17
CA GLY A 117 5.27 -20.29 -0.15
C GLY A 117 5.35 -19.64 1.22
N LEU A 118 5.44 -18.31 1.29
CA LEU A 118 5.56 -17.56 2.53
C LEU A 118 4.27 -17.59 3.35
N ALA A 119 3.10 -17.65 2.71
CA ALA A 119 1.80 -17.57 3.38
C ALA A 119 1.65 -18.61 4.49
N GLU A 120 2.14 -19.84 4.28
CA GLU A 120 2.07 -20.94 5.26
C GLU A 120 2.95 -20.71 6.49
N ALA A 121 4.00 -19.89 6.37
CA ALA A 121 4.95 -19.62 7.45
C ALA A 121 4.58 -18.39 8.30
N LEU A 122 3.54 -17.64 7.92
CA LEU A 122 3.11 -16.44 8.64
C LEU A 122 2.20 -16.84 9.82
N ASP A 123 2.65 -16.54 11.04
CA ASP A 123 1.86 -16.79 12.26
C ASP A 123 0.63 -15.87 12.31
N THR A 124 -0.55 -16.44 12.57
CA THR A 124 -1.86 -15.81 12.31
C THR A 124 -2.39 -14.94 13.44
N THR A 125 -1.55 -14.50 14.38
CA THR A 125 -2.05 -13.77 15.56
C THR A 125 -2.28 -12.29 15.23
N PRO A 126 -3.54 -11.80 15.15
CA PRO A 126 -3.83 -10.43 14.74
C PRO A 126 -3.33 -9.42 15.77
N ALA A 127 -2.50 -8.48 15.34
CA ALA A 127 -2.28 -7.25 16.10
C ALA A 127 -3.46 -6.29 15.82
N ARG A 128 -4.31 -6.05 16.81
CA ARG A 128 -5.41 -5.09 16.68
C ARG A 128 -4.86 -3.66 16.70
N ALA A 129 -5.04 -2.93 15.60
CA ALA A 129 -4.78 -1.49 15.57
C ALA A 129 -5.78 -0.75 16.49
N PRO A 130 -5.35 0.30 17.20
CA PRO A 130 -6.27 1.10 18.01
C PRO A 130 -7.29 1.83 17.13
N GLU A 131 -8.56 1.86 17.56
CA GLU A 131 -9.62 2.61 16.88
C GLU A 131 -9.43 4.12 17.09
N PRO A 132 -9.52 4.96 16.03
CA PRO A 132 -9.40 6.40 16.16
C PRO A 132 -10.61 6.98 16.92
N THR A 133 -10.35 7.97 17.77
CA THR A 133 -11.40 8.71 18.49
C THR A 133 -11.91 9.89 17.67
N ALA A 134 -13.11 10.39 17.98
CA ALA A 134 -13.66 11.59 17.35
C ALA A 134 -12.73 12.82 17.52
N ASP A 135 -12.09 12.95 18.68
CA ASP A 135 -11.13 14.02 18.97
C ASP A 135 -9.87 13.89 18.10
N ALA A 136 -9.32 12.68 17.96
CA ALA A 136 -8.15 12.44 17.10
C ALA A 136 -8.45 12.77 15.63
N ILE A 137 -9.65 12.47 15.15
CA ILE A 137 -10.09 12.85 13.80
C ILE A 137 -10.21 14.37 13.67
N LEU A 138 -10.79 15.05 14.67
CA LEU A 138 -10.97 16.50 14.65
C LEU A 138 -9.62 17.25 14.64
N GLU A 139 -8.63 16.75 15.36
CA GLU A 139 -7.26 17.28 15.34
C GLU A 139 -6.64 17.20 13.94
N VAL A 140 -6.75 16.05 13.27
CA VAL A 140 -6.23 15.85 11.91
C VAL A 140 -6.93 16.77 10.92
N VAL A 141 -8.26 16.91 11.01
CA VAL A 141 -9.02 17.81 10.13
C VAL A 141 -8.61 19.26 10.32
N ASN A 142 -8.47 19.71 11.57
CA ASN A 142 -8.05 21.09 11.86
C ASN A 142 -6.64 21.37 11.33
N GLU A 143 -5.73 20.41 11.50
CA GLU A 143 -4.36 20.52 10.99
C GLU A 143 -4.32 20.53 9.46
N PHE A 144 -5.14 19.70 8.81
CA PHE A 144 -5.30 19.71 7.36
C PHE A 144 -5.80 21.07 6.85
N ILE A 145 -6.84 21.65 7.47
CA ILE A 145 -7.36 22.98 7.11
C ILE A 145 -6.29 24.05 7.32
N ARG A 146 -5.54 23.99 8.43
CA ARG A 146 -4.44 24.91 8.72
C ARG A 146 -3.37 24.85 7.63
N VAL A 147 -2.92 23.65 7.26
CA VAL A 147 -1.91 23.43 6.21
C VAL A 147 -2.44 23.86 4.84
N LEU A 148 -3.70 23.56 4.52
CA LEU A 148 -4.35 24.02 3.29
C LEU A 148 -4.38 25.56 3.22
N GLY A 149 -4.64 26.23 4.34
CA GLY A 149 -4.62 27.70 4.45
C GLY A 149 -3.25 28.32 4.16
N LEU A 150 -2.15 27.56 4.28
CA LEU A 150 -0.80 28.02 3.91
C LEU A 150 -0.57 28.02 2.39
N SER A 151 -1.45 27.43 1.59
CA SER A 151 -1.33 27.42 0.11
C SER A 151 -1.27 28.83 -0.50
N LEU A 152 -1.91 29.82 0.13
CA LEU A 152 -1.84 31.23 -0.27
C LEU A 152 -0.44 31.82 -0.07
N VAL A 153 0.36 31.28 0.86
CA VAL A 153 1.73 31.71 1.14
C VAL A 153 2.73 30.99 0.22
N ALA A 154 2.45 29.75 -0.18
CA ALA A 154 3.29 28.97 -1.10
C ALA A 154 3.30 29.54 -2.54
N LYS A 155 2.30 30.35 -2.92
CA LYS A 155 2.26 31.07 -4.20
C LYS A 155 2.85 32.48 -4.14
N GLY A 156 3.82 32.69 -3.25
CA GLY A 156 4.65 33.90 -3.20
C GLY A 156 3.96 35.09 -2.54
N ARG A 157 4.48 35.44 -1.36
CA ARG A 157 5.14 36.74 -1.28
C ARG A 157 6.53 36.61 -1.89
#